data_AF-A0A5S9MM70-F1
#
_entry.id   AF-A0A5S9MM70-F1
#
_cell.length_a   1.000
_cell.length_b   1.000
_cell.length_c   1.000
_cell.angle_alpha   90.00
_cell.angle_beta   90.00
_cell.angle_gamma   90.00
#
_symmetry.space_group_name_H-M   'P 1'
#
loop_
_entity.id
_entity.type
_entity.pdbx_description
1 polymer ?
#
loop_
_entity_poly.entity_id
_entity_poly.type
_entity_poly.pdbx_seq_one_letter_code
_entity_poly.pdbx_strand_id
1 'polypeptide(L)'
;MLKAIAVDSIHILPAFLLPFLHIIVGMLGVPLDMLTSTDAYYYALLPIVESITSEVGVPGTSAAYAMMIGNIIGTFVSPLAPAVWLAVGLAGVDMGKHIRYSFFWMWGFSIILLFVAMLIGII
;
A
#
# COMPACT_ATOMS: atom_id res chain seq x y z
N MET A 1 4.25 -2.83 -22.02
CA MET A 1 4.90 -1.79 -21.19
C MET A 1 5.08 -2.25 -19.75
N LEU A 2 4.01 -2.59 -19.02
CA LEU A 2 4.11 -3.09 -17.63
C LEU A 2 5.06 -4.28 -17.46
N LYS A 3 5.02 -5.25 -18.38
CA LYS A 3 5.94 -6.39 -18.39
C LYS A 3 7.42 -5.98 -18.55
N ALA A 4 7.70 -4.92 -19.30
CA ALA A 4 9.07 -4.42 -19.47
C ALA A 4 9.55 -3.68 -18.20
N ILE A 5 8.67 -2.87 -17.57
CA ILE A 5 8.95 -2.22 -16.28
C ILE A 5 9.21 -3.26 -15.20
N ALA A 6 8.42 -4.35 -15.17
CA ALA A 6 8.62 -5.45 -14.24
C ALA A 6 9.99 -6.12 -14.45
N VAL A 7 10.32 -6.49 -15.69
CA VAL A 7 11.62 -7.11 -16.05
C VAL A 7 12.81 -6.22 -15.70
N ASP A 8 12.74 -4.92 -16.00
CA ASP A 8 13.83 -3.99 -15.66
C ASP A 8 13.93 -3.77 -14.15
N SER A 9 12.80 -3.76 -13.43
CA SER A 9 12.79 -3.64 -11.95
C SER A 9 13.37 -4.88 -11.28
N ILE A 10 13.21 -6.08 -11.86
CA ILE A 10 13.82 -7.33 -11.39
C ILE A 10 15.35 -7.29 -11.52
N HIS A 11 15.90 -6.62 -12.54
CA HIS A 11 17.34 -6.45 -12.69
C HIS A 11 17.96 -5.47 -11.68
N ILE A 12 17.15 -4.52 -11.16
CA ILE A 12 17.58 -3.52 -10.17
C ILE A 12 17.38 -4.03 -8.74
N LEU A 13 16.34 -4.85 -8.51
CA LEU A 13 16.03 -5.42 -7.21
C LEU A 13 16.92 -6.64 -6.89
N PRO A 14 17.50 -6.73 -5.67
CA PRO A 14 18.15 -7.94 -5.21
C PRO A 14 17.18 -9.14 -5.30
N ALA A 15 17.63 -10.27 -5.86
CA ALA A 15 16.79 -11.46 -6.04
C ALA A 15 16.12 -11.95 -4.74
N PHE A 16 16.77 -11.70 -3.59
CA PHE A 16 16.22 -12.00 -2.26
C PHE A 16 14.98 -11.16 -1.88
N LEU A 17 14.82 -9.94 -2.41
CA LEU A 17 13.70 -9.06 -2.08
C LEU A 17 12.44 -9.36 -2.90
N LEU A 18 12.55 -10.10 -4.01
CA LEU A 18 11.44 -10.37 -4.92
C LEU A 18 10.26 -11.10 -4.22
N PRO A 19 10.47 -12.14 -3.40
CA PRO A 19 9.37 -12.81 -2.70
C PRO A 19 8.70 -11.92 -1.66
N PHE A 20 9.43 -10.96 -1.08
CA PHE A 20 8.91 -10.08 -0.02
C PHE A 20 8.37 -8.76 -0.57
N LEU A 21 8.38 -8.54 -1.88
CA LEU A 21 8.04 -7.26 -2.49
C LEU A 21 6.63 -6.80 -2.11
N HIS A 22 5.65 -7.71 -2.14
CA HIS A 22 4.27 -7.40 -1.76
C HIS A 22 4.13 -7.00 -0.29
N ILE A 23 4.92 -7.61 0.60
CA ILE A 23 4.96 -7.27 2.04
C ILE A 23 5.62 -5.89 2.23
N ILE A 24 6.71 -5.61 1.51
CA ILE A 24 7.40 -4.30 1.57
C ILE A 24 6.47 -3.18 1.09
N VAL A 25 5.79 -3.40 -0.03
CA VAL A 25 4.82 -2.45 -0.58
C VAL A 25 3.60 -2.30 0.34
N GLY A 26 3.12 -3.38 0.95
CA GLY A 26 2.07 -3.35 1.97
C GLY A 26 2.47 -2.55 3.22
N MET A 27 3.69 -2.75 3.73
CA MET A 27 4.23 -1.97 4.85
C MET A 27 4.35 -0.48 4.52
N LEU A 28 4.71 -0.14 3.28
CA LEU A 28 4.76 1.25 2.81
C LEU A 28 3.42 1.75 2.26
N GLY A 29 2.35 0.96 2.36
CA GLY A 29 1.09 1.24 1.68
C GLY A 29 0.44 2.55 2.12
N VAL A 30 0.50 2.91 3.41
CA VAL A 30 -0.03 4.19 3.92
C VAL A 30 0.75 5.39 3.35
N PRO A 31 2.09 5.47 3.46
CA PRO A 31 2.87 6.51 2.78
C PRO A 31 2.63 6.57 1.27
N LEU A 32 2.58 5.41 0.60
CA LEU A 32 2.38 5.33 -0.84
C LEU A 32 1.00 5.87 -1.23
N ASP A 33 -0.07 5.50 -0.52
CA ASP A 33 -1.42 6.01 -0.75
C ASP A 33 -1.58 7.53 -0.49
N MET A 34 -0.73 8.11 0.36
CA MET A 34 -0.68 9.57 0.51
C MET A 34 -0.02 10.27 -0.67
N LEU A 35 0.88 9.57 -1.37
CA LEU A 35 1.61 10.08 -2.55
C LEU A 35 0.90 9.74 -3.87
N THR A 36 0.09 8.68 -3.89
CA THR A 36 -0.57 8.15 -5.08
C THR A 36 -2.08 8.09 -4.84
N SER A 37 -2.90 8.38 -5.85
CA SER A 37 -4.33 8.12 -5.75
C SER A 37 -4.62 6.61 -5.67
N THR A 38 -5.78 6.26 -5.13
CA THR A 38 -6.28 4.88 -5.10
C THR A 38 -6.25 4.22 -6.48
N ASP A 39 -6.61 4.96 -7.53
CA ASP A 39 -6.56 4.47 -8.91
C ASP A 39 -5.13 4.15 -9.36
N ALA A 40 -4.16 5.03 -9.06
CA ALA A 40 -2.76 4.78 -9.38
C ALA A 40 -2.21 3.57 -8.61
N TYR A 41 -2.65 3.39 -7.37
CA TYR A 41 -2.25 2.27 -6.53
C TYR A 41 -2.71 0.92 -7.10
N TYR A 42 -3.97 0.81 -7.55
CA TYR A 42 -4.51 -0.46 -8.07
C TYR A 42 -4.31 -0.70 -9.56
N TYR A 43 -4.23 0.34 -10.40
CA TYR A 43 -4.09 0.16 -11.84
C TYR A 43 -2.65 0.24 -12.33
N ALA A 44 -1.76 0.91 -11.60
CA ALA A 44 -0.36 0.98 -11.95
C ALA A 44 0.51 0.13 -11.01
N LEU A 45 0.42 0.33 -9.69
CA LEU A 45 1.35 -0.30 -8.76
C LEU A 45 1.06 -1.79 -8.54
N LEU A 46 -0.19 -2.15 -8.24
CA LEU A 46 -0.57 -3.55 -7.98
C LEU A 46 -0.21 -4.50 -9.14
N PRO A 47 -0.52 -4.19 -10.42
CA PRO A 47 -0.19 -5.10 -11.53
C PRO A 47 1.31 -5.28 -11.72
N ILE A 48 2.12 -4.25 -11.40
CA ILE A 48 3.59 -4.35 -11.43
C ILE A 48 4.07 -5.30 -10.34
N VAL A 49 3.60 -5.12 -9.10
CA VAL A 49 3.98 -5.97 -7.96
C VAL A 49 3.53 -7.41 -8.18
N GLU A 50 2.31 -7.63 -8.66
CA GLU A 50 1.77 -8.96 -8.99
C GLU A 50 2.59 -9.63 -10.10
N SER A 51 2.93 -8.90 -11.17
CA SER A 51 3.76 -9.44 -12.25
C SER A 51 5.13 -9.88 -11.76
N ILE A 52 5.77 -9.12 -10.87
CA ILE A 52 7.10 -9.45 -10.32
C ILE A 52 7.02 -10.63 -9.34
N THR A 53 6.02 -10.61 -8.44
CA THR A 53 5.91 -11.60 -7.36
C THR A 53 5.39 -12.96 -7.86
N SER A 54 4.57 -12.97 -8.92
CA SER A 54 4.13 -14.22 -9.56
C SER A 54 5.28 -14.99 -10.23
N GLU A 55 6.31 -14.32 -10.73
CA GLU A 55 7.50 -14.98 -11.30
C GLU A 55 8.29 -15.78 -10.25
N VAL A 56 8.20 -15.39 -8.98
CA VAL A 56 8.81 -16.10 -7.84
C VAL A 56 7.82 -17.00 -7.08
N GLY A 57 6.63 -17.24 -7.63
CA GLY A 57 5.64 -18.19 -7.11
C GLY A 57 4.72 -17.66 -6.01
N VAL A 58 4.68 -16.35 -5.77
CA VAL A 58 3.73 -15.74 -4.82
C VAL A 58 2.33 -15.69 -5.46
N PRO A 59 1.28 -16.12 -4.76
CA PRO A 59 -0.10 -15.98 -5.24
C PRO A 59 -0.48 -14.50 -5.44
N GLY A 60 -1.07 -14.15 -6.58
CA GLY A 60 -1.54 -12.78 -6.84
C GLY A 60 -2.55 -12.27 -5.80
N THR A 61 -3.32 -13.18 -5.19
CA THR A 61 -4.22 -12.86 -4.07
C THR A 61 -3.49 -12.36 -2.83
N SER A 62 -2.35 -12.97 -2.47
CA SER A 62 -1.53 -12.53 -1.33
C SER A 62 -0.98 -11.12 -1.58
N ALA A 63 -0.51 -10.85 -2.82
CA ALA A 63 -0.07 -9.52 -3.21
C ALA A 63 -1.19 -8.47 -3.13
N ALA A 64 -2.39 -8.81 -3.64
CA ALA A 64 -3.56 -7.95 -3.56
C ALA A 64 -3.96 -7.64 -2.12
N TYR A 65 -3.99 -8.65 -1.22
CA TYR A 65 -4.34 -8.45 0.17
C TYR A 65 -3.33 -7.57 0.91
N ALA A 66 -2.03 -7.81 0.74
CA ALA A 66 -0.98 -7.00 1.36
C ALA A 66 -1.09 -5.53 0.98
N MET A 67 -1.29 -5.25 -0.30
CA MET A 67 -1.42 -3.90 -0.84
C MET A 67 -2.74 -3.25 -0.41
N MET A 68 -3.85 -4.01 -0.41
CA MET A 68 -5.17 -3.51 -0.01
C MET A 68 -5.21 -3.02 1.44
N ILE A 69 -4.58 -3.75 2.37
CA ILE A 69 -4.48 -3.35 3.79
C ILE A 69 -3.85 -1.95 3.92
N GLY A 70 -2.74 -1.73 3.21
CA GLY A 70 -2.03 -0.45 3.21
C GLY A 70 -2.87 0.71 2.66
N ASN A 71 -3.49 0.48 1.50
CA ASN A 71 -4.29 1.48 0.80
C ASN A 71 -5.54 1.91 1.57
N ILE A 72 -6.32 0.95 2.11
CA ILE A 72 -7.57 1.25 2.84
C ILE A 72 -7.27 2.14 4.04
N ILE A 73 -6.21 1.85 4.79
CA ILE A 73 -5.86 2.61 5.98
C ILE A 73 -5.26 3.97 5.59
N GLY A 74 -4.45 4.00 4.52
CA GLY A 74 -3.90 5.23 3.95
C GLY A 74 -4.98 6.22 3.56
N THR A 75 -6.11 5.73 3.04
CA THR A 75 -7.21 6.57 2.57
C THR A 75 -7.79 7.46 3.68
N PHE A 76 -7.71 7.06 4.95
CA PHE A 76 -8.19 7.85 6.10
C PHE A 76 -7.27 9.00 6.52
N VAL A 77 -6.04 9.02 6.00
CA VAL A 77 -5.05 10.07 6.26
C VAL A 77 -4.66 10.78 4.96
N SER A 78 -5.00 10.22 3.80
CA SER A 78 -4.61 10.75 2.50
C SER A 78 -5.29 12.09 2.22
N PRO A 79 -4.52 13.14 1.87
CA PRO A 79 -5.08 14.42 1.42
C PRO A 79 -5.75 14.32 0.05
N LEU A 80 -5.53 13.22 -0.67
CA LEU A 80 -6.14 12.94 -1.97
C LEU A 80 -7.56 12.37 -1.84
N ALA A 81 -7.99 11.98 -0.63
CA ALA A 81 -9.29 11.42 -0.37
C ALA A 81 -10.33 12.52 -0.02
N PRO A 82 -11.32 12.82 -0.89
CA PRO A 82 -12.31 13.87 -0.63
C PRO A 82 -13.19 13.60 0.60
N ALA A 83 -13.44 12.32 0.91
CA ALA A 83 -14.21 11.92 2.08
C ALA A 83 -13.55 12.36 3.40
N VAL A 84 -12.22 12.35 3.47
CA VAL A 84 -11.49 12.80 4.66
C VAL A 84 -11.61 14.30 4.83
N TRP A 85 -11.50 15.06 3.74
CA TRP A 85 -11.72 16.51 3.77
C TRP A 85 -13.12 16.87 4.29
N LEU A 86 -14.15 16.16 3.83
CA LEU A 86 -15.51 16.35 4.32
C LEU A 86 -15.62 16.04 5.82
N ALA A 87 -15.11 14.90 6.27
CA ALA A 87 -15.17 14.50 7.68
C ALA A 87 -14.42 15.46 8.61
N VAL A 88 -13.22 15.87 8.21
CA VAL A 88 -12.39 16.84 8.96
C VAL A 88 -13.04 18.21 8.99
N GLY A 89 -13.65 18.65 7.88
CA GLY A 89 -14.41 19.90 7.80
C GLY A 89 -15.64 19.90 8.70
N LEU A 90 -16.40 18.80 8.74
CA LEU A 90 -17.55 18.62 9.65
C LEU A 90 -17.13 18.57 11.13
N ALA A 91 -15.93 18.06 11.42
CA ALA A 91 -15.37 18.04 12.77
C ALA A 91 -14.79 19.41 13.20
N GLY A 92 -14.70 20.40 12.31
CA GLY A 92 -14.12 21.71 12.60
C GLY A 92 -12.62 21.68 12.87
N VAL A 93 -11.90 20.68 12.34
CA VAL A 93 -10.46 20.48 12.53
C VAL A 93 -9.71 20.83 11.24
N ASP A 94 -8.45 21.26 11.35
CA ASP A 94 -7.59 21.48 10.19
C ASP A 94 -7.03 20.15 9.65
N MET A 95 -7.06 19.95 8.33
CA MET A 95 -6.51 18.74 7.68
C MET A 95 -5.04 18.51 8.00
N GLY A 96 -4.22 19.57 8.01
CA GLY A 96 -2.80 19.46 8.38
C GLY A 96 -2.57 18.98 9.81
N LYS A 97 -3.45 19.35 10.76
CA LYS A 97 -3.38 18.87 12.15
C LYS A 97 -3.78 17.39 12.24
N HIS A 98 -4.85 17.02 11.54
CA HIS A 98 -5.30 15.62 11.45
C HIS A 98 -4.20 14.72 10.91
N ILE A 99 -3.58 15.07 9.78
CA ILE A 99 -2.49 14.28 9.18
C ILE A 99 -1.30 14.17 10.13
N ARG A 100 -0.81 15.30 10.66
CA ARG A 100 0.36 15.32 11.55
C ARG A 100 0.16 14.45 12.79
N TYR A 101 -1.06 14.42 13.33
CA TYR A 101 -1.40 13.60 14.48
C TYR A 101 -1.60 12.12 14.11
N SER A 102 -2.41 11.84 13.08
CA SER A 102 -2.89 10.49 12.78
C SER A 102 -1.92 9.65 11.95
N PHE A 103 -1.00 10.26 11.19
CA PHE A 103 -0.14 9.55 10.24
C PHE A 103 0.59 8.36 10.85
N PHE A 104 1.36 8.57 11.92
CA PHE A 104 2.15 7.50 12.53
C PHE A 104 1.27 6.42 13.17
N TRP A 105 0.11 6.79 13.73
CA TRP A 105 -0.85 5.85 14.31
C TRP A 105 -1.49 4.97 13.24
N MET A 106 -1.94 5.56 12.14
CA MET A 106 -2.57 4.82 11.04
C MET A 106 -1.56 3.96 10.31
N TRP A 107 -0.34 4.46 10.11
CA TRP A 107 0.73 3.67 9.53
C TRP A 107 1.11 2.48 10.42
N GLY A 108 1.29 2.70 11.72
CA GLY A 108 1.53 1.63 12.69
C GLY A 108 0.40 0.59 12.72
N PHE A 109 -0.85 1.05 12.69
CA PHE A 109 -2.02 0.17 12.62
C PHE A 109 -2.05 -0.68 11.35
N SER A 110 -1.68 -0.10 10.20
CA SER A 110 -1.55 -0.83 8.93
C SER A 110 -0.49 -1.93 8.99
N ILE A 111 0.67 -1.64 9.57
CA ILE A 111 1.73 -2.64 9.76
C ILE A 111 1.25 -3.77 10.68
N ILE A 112 0.53 -3.44 11.76
CA ILE A 112 -0.04 -4.45 12.68
C ILE A 112 -1.03 -5.34 11.94
N LEU A 113 -1.93 -4.77 11.13
CA LEU A 113 -2.90 -5.55 10.36
C LEU A 113 -2.24 -6.42 9.30
N LEU A 114 -1.19 -5.93 8.64
CA LEU A 114 -0.37 -6.72 7.73
C LEU A 114 0.25 -7.92 8.48
N PHE A 115 0.77 -7.70 9.69
CA PHE A 115 1.33 -8.77 10.51
C PHE A 115 0.28 -9.80 10.92
N VAL A 116 -0.92 -9.36 11.31
CA VAL A 116 -2.04 -10.26 11.62
C VAL A 116 -2.43 -11.08 10.39
N ALA A 117 -2.49 -10.47 9.20
CA ALA A 117 -2.81 -11.18 7.96
C ALA A 117 -1.76 -12.25 7.61
N MET A 118 -0.48 -11.98 7.87
CA MET A 118 0.60 -12.98 7.76
C MET A 118 0.44 -14.11 8.79
N LEU A 119 0.08 -13.81 10.04
CA LEU A 119 -0.11 -14.82 11.08
C LEU A 119 -1.30 -15.76 10.79
N ILE A 120 -2.35 -15.27 10.14
CA ILE A 120 -3.52 -16.07 9.74
C ILE A 120 -3.21 -16.87 8.45
N GLY A 121 -2.11 -16.58 7.75
CA GLY A 121 -1.72 -17.28 6.52
C GLY A 121 -2.52 -16.86 5.28
N ILE A 122 -3.10 -15.64 5.31
CA ILE A 122 -3.82 -15.05 4.16
C ILE A 122 -2.83 -14.43 3.17
N ILE A 123 -1.69 -13.96 3.68
CA ILE A 123 -0.58 -13.35 2.94
C ILE A 123 0.63 -14.25 3.03
#